data_AF-A0AB38B038-F1
#
_entry.id   AF-A0AB38B038-F1
#
_cell.length_a   1.000
_cell.length_b   1.000
_cell.length_c   1.000
_cell.angle_alpha   90.00
_cell.angle_beta   90.00
_cell.angle_gamma   90.00
#
_symmetry.space_group_name_H-M   'P 1'
#
loop_
_entity.id
_entity.type
_entity.pdbx_description
1 polymer ?
#
loop_
_entity_poly.entity_id
_entity_poly.type
_entity_poly.pdbx_seq_one_letter_code
_entity_poly.pdbx_strand_id
1 'polypeptide(L)'
;MISVHLLQTSRPAPPPTRLGMWYLVPGLALLAVLAGYVILANGVNPVVVIVLGILAATFLVFAHSGPIQEISTDLKSLKVKFQKQIQGQQEQIKGQEEEINGLGDQVGILKLVVRGLVTRHMLSHLNKIAGLQDDYVRFEWSMYNELEHLDAMDYVAPHNGTGLQAMRNDHGHPGSELRLKDYLDITPEGLKYLDAWGQVSKE
;
A
#
# COMPACT_ATOMS: atom_id res chain seq x y z
N MET A 1 -17.15 83.09 -38.39
CA MET A 1 -17.49 82.56 -37.07
C MET A 1 -18.97 82.18 -37.04
N ILE A 2 -19.30 81.18 -36.23
CA ILE A 2 -20.57 80.45 -36.09
C ILE A 2 -20.68 79.23 -37.02
N SER A 3 -20.07 78.14 -36.54
CA SER A 3 -20.35 76.76 -36.94
C SER A 3 -21.73 76.35 -36.42
N VAL A 4 -22.53 75.68 -37.26
CA VAL A 4 -23.70 74.90 -36.81
C VAL A 4 -23.54 73.49 -37.35
N HIS A 5 -23.17 72.58 -36.46
CA HIS A 5 -23.19 71.13 -36.67
C HIS A 5 -24.65 70.64 -36.66
N LEU A 6 -25.06 69.96 -37.72
CA LEU A 6 -26.26 69.14 -37.75
C LEU A 6 -25.98 67.84 -36.99
N LEU A 7 -26.59 67.70 -35.82
CA LEU A 7 -26.65 66.47 -35.03
C LEU A 7 -27.60 65.47 -35.73
N GLN A 8 -27.02 64.45 -36.38
CA GLN A 8 -27.78 63.31 -36.89
C GLN A 8 -27.63 62.14 -35.91
N THR A 9 -28.59 62.03 -35.00
CA THR A 9 -28.71 60.98 -33.98
C THR A 9 -29.07 59.63 -34.64
N SER A 10 -28.11 58.73 -34.80
CA SER A 10 -28.38 57.33 -35.13
C SER A 10 -28.71 56.56 -33.84
N ARG A 11 -29.91 55.96 -33.82
CA ARG A 11 -30.49 55.24 -32.68
C ARG A 11 -29.62 54.02 -32.29
N PRO A 12 -29.45 53.71 -31.00
CA PRO A 12 -28.79 52.46 -30.59
C PRO A 12 -29.68 51.25 -30.89
N ALA A 13 -29.08 50.17 -31.40
CA ALA A 13 -29.71 48.88 -31.65
C ALA A 13 -30.21 48.22 -30.36
N PRO A 14 -31.30 47.42 -30.39
CA PRO A 14 -31.78 46.71 -29.21
C PRO A 14 -30.77 45.63 -28.76
N PRO A 15 -30.60 45.40 -27.45
CA PRO A 15 -29.71 44.37 -26.95
C PRO A 15 -30.22 42.97 -27.31
N PRO A 16 -29.31 42.00 -27.55
CA PRO A 16 -29.69 40.62 -27.85
C PRO A 16 -30.44 40.00 -26.67
N THR A 17 -31.65 39.52 -26.96
CA THR A 17 -32.55 38.85 -26.03
C THR A 17 -31.91 37.56 -25.49
N ARG A 18 -31.54 37.58 -24.20
CA ARG A 18 -31.12 36.42 -23.40
C ARG A 18 -32.31 35.46 -23.12
N LEU A 19 -32.97 34.94 -24.16
CA LEU A 19 -34.09 34.01 -23.99
C LEU A 19 -33.71 32.53 -24.09
N GLY A 20 -32.48 32.18 -24.48
CA GLY A 20 -32.08 30.78 -24.71
C GLY A 20 -31.61 29.99 -23.48
N MET A 21 -31.33 30.65 -22.35
CA MET A 21 -30.57 30.02 -21.25
C MET A 21 -31.45 29.42 -20.14
N TRP A 22 -32.73 29.76 -20.06
CA TRP A 22 -33.61 29.33 -18.96
C TRP A 22 -34.24 27.95 -19.17
N TYR A 23 -34.27 27.43 -20.40
CA TYR A 23 -34.86 26.11 -20.70
C TYR A 23 -33.85 24.95 -20.67
N LEU A 24 -32.54 25.23 -20.71
CA LEU A 24 -31.50 24.21 -20.69
C LEU A 24 -31.32 23.55 -19.31
N VAL A 25 -31.50 24.33 -18.25
CA VAL A 25 -31.31 23.87 -16.86
C VAL A 25 -32.38 22.83 -16.44
N PRO A 26 -33.69 23.05 -16.66
CA PRO A 26 -34.69 22.03 -16.31
C PRO A 26 -34.60 20.78 -17.22
N GLY A 27 -34.19 20.93 -18.49
CA GLY A 27 -34.02 19.79 -19.40
C GLY A 27 -32.87 18.86 -18.99
N LEU A 28 -31.74 19.40 -18.55
CA LEU A 28 -30.62 18.62 -18.03
C LEU A 28 -30.95 17.94 -16.70
N ALA A 29 -31.72 18.60 -15.83
CA ALA A 29 -32.19 18.00 -14.58
C ALA A 29 -33.12 16.80 -14.83
N LEU A 30 -34.02 16.90 -15.82
CA LEU A 30 -34.92 15.80 -16.19
C LEU A 30 -34.15 14.60 -16.77
N LEU A 31 -33.12 14.85 -17.58
CA LEU A 31 -32.24 13.81 -18.11
C LEU A 31 -31.43 13.10 -17.02
N ALA A 32 -30.94 13.83 -16.02
CA ALA A 32 -30.22 13.24 -14.90
C ALA A 32 -31.13 12.34 -14.03
N VAL A 33 -32.38 12.75 -13.81
CA VAL A 33 -33.38 11.96 -13.09
C VAL A 33 -33.76 10.69 -13.86
N LEU A 34 -33.96 10.79 -15.18
CA LEU A 34 -34.24 9.63 -16.04
C LEU A 34 -33.06 8.66 -16.10
N ALA A 35 -31.82 9.17 -16.19
CA ALA A 35 -30.62 8.34 -16.17
C ALA A 35 -30.46 7.62 -14.82
N GLY A 36 -30.71 8.31 -13.69
CA GLY A 36 -30.72 7.70 -12.37
C GLY A 36 -31.76 6.58 -12.22
N TYR A 37 -32.96 6.78 -12.78
CA TYR A 37 -34.03 5.76 -12.77
C TYR A 37 -33.66 4.52 -13.59
N VAL A 38 -33.04 4.69 -14.77
CA VAL A 38 -32.59 3.59 -15.63
C VAL A 38 -31.44 2.80 -14.98
N ILE A 39 -30.54 3.47 -14.26
CA ILE A 39 -29.45 2.82 -13.49
C ILE A 39 -30.02 1.96 -12.36
N LEU A 40 -30.98 2.51 -11.60
CA LEU A 40 -31.58 1.81 -10.46
C LEU A 40 -32.44 0.61 -10.89
N ALA A 41 -33.15 0.73 -12.03
CA ALA A 41 -34.05 -0.30 -12.53
C ALA A 41 -33.34 -1.47 -13.22
N ASN A 42 -32.18 -1.23 -13.85
CA ASN A 42 -31.51 -2.24 -14.69
C ASN A 42 -30.18 -2.76 -14.14
N GLY A 43 -29.77 -2.35 -12.93
CA GLY A 43 -28.52 -2.81 -12.29
C GLY A 43 -27.24 -2.46 -13.06
N VAL A 44 -27.29 -1.40 -13.89
CA VAL A 44 -26.18 -1.01 -14.76
C VAL A 44 -25.10 -0.31 -13.93
N ASN A 45 -23.84 -0.74 -14.07
CA ASN A 45 -22.72 -0.17 -13.35
C ASN A 45 -22.59 1.34 -13.61
N PRO A 46 -22.57 2.20 -12.58
CA PRO A 46 -22.56 3.66 -12.73
C PRO A 46 -21.36 4.18 -13.54
N VAL A 47 -20.24 3.45 -13.54
CA VAL A 47 -19.05 3.78 -14.33
C VAL A 47 -19.33 3.76 -15.83
N VAL A 48 -20.14 2.81 -16.31
CA VAL A 48 -20.46 2.66 -17.74
C VAL A 48 -21.30 3.85 -18.23
N VAL A 49 -22.21 4.35 -17.40
CA VAL A 49 -23.07 5.51 -17.76
C VAL A 49 -22.25 6.80 -17.83
N ILE A 50 -21.29 6.99 -16.93
CA ILE A 50 -20.37 8.13 -16.96
C ILE A 50 -19.53 8.11 -18.24
N VAL A 51 -18.98 6.94 -18.61
CA VAL A 51 -18.16 6.79 -19.83
C VAL A 51 -18.99 7.07 -21.09
N LEU A 52 -20.22 6.56 -21.17
CA LEU A 52 -21.12 6.83 -22.29
C LEU A 52 -21.53 8.31 -22.37
N GLY A 53 -21.71 8.97 -21.22
CA GLY A 53 -21.97 10.41 -21.16
C GLY A 53 -20.81 11.25 -21.70
N ILE A 54 -19.57 10.89 -21.34
CA ILE A 54 -18.36 11.56 -21.85
C ILE A 54 -18.20 11.34 -23.36
N LEU A 55 -18.46 10.12 -23.85
CA LEU A 55 -18.43 9.78 -25.27
C LEU A 55 -19.50 10.54 -26.08
N ALA A 56 -20.72 10.64 -25.56
CA ALA A 56 -21.79 11.40 -26.22
C ALA A 56 -21.47 12.90 -26.28
N ALA A 57 -20.91 13.48 -25.20
CA ALA A 57 -20.49 14.88 -25.17
C ALA A 57 -19.35 15.16 -26.15
N THR A 58 -18.37 14.26 -26.26
CA THR A 58 -17.29 14.39 -27.25
C THR A 58 -17.83 14.29 -28.68
N PHE A 59 -18.76 13.36 -28.96
CA PHE A 59 -19.38 13.23 -30.28
C PHE A 59 -20.18 14.49 -30.67
N LEU A 60 -20.86 15.12 -29.71
CA LEU A 60 -21.64 16.34 -29.93
C LEU A 60 -20.76 17.57 -30.20
N VAL A 61 -19.59 17.64 -29.56
CA VAL A 61 -18.57 18.68 -29.85
C VAL A 61 -17.97 18.52 -31.25
N PHE A 62 -17.72 17.28 -31.68
CA PHE A 62 -17.23 16.99 -33.04
C PHE A 62 -18.28 17.21 -34.12
N ALA A 63 -19.56 16.96 -33.83
CA ALA A 63 -20.65 17.15 -34.78
C ALA A 63 -21.00 18.63 -35.04
N HIS A 64 -20.51 19.57 -34.22
CA HIS A 64 -20.90 20.99 -34.27
C HIS A 64 -19.78 22.00 -34.55
N SER A 65 -18.52 21.58 -34.73
CA SER A 65 -17.41 22.52 -34.87
C SER A 65 -16.80 22.55 -36.29
N GLY A 66 -16.81 23.73 -36.90
CA GLY A 66 -16.09 24.08 -38.13
C GLY A 66 -14.56 24.07 -37.96
N PRO A 67 -13.79 24.51 -38.97
CA PRO A 67 -12.36 24.20 -39.09
C PRO A 67 -11.54 24.83 -37.95
N ILE A 68 -10.92 23.95 -37.18
CA ILE A 68 -10.05 24.27 -36.05
C ILE A 68 -8.69 24.74 -36.60
N GLN A 69 -8.46 26.05 -36.60
CA GLN A 69 -7.13 26.63 -36.81
C GLN A 69 -6.79 27.60 -35.68
N GLU A 70 -6.54 27.08 -34.47
CA GLU A 70 -5.77 27.82 -33.43
C GLU A 70 -5.37 26.99 -32.19
N ILE A 71 -5.27 25.66 -32.26
CA ILE A 71 -4.97 24.79 -31.09
C ILE A 71 -3.45 24.55 -30.85
N SER A 72 -2.56 25.02 -31.74
CA SER A 72 -1.16 24.55 -31.75
C SER A 72 -0.23 25.16 -30.69
N THR A 73 -0.49 26.38 -30.25
CA THR A 73 0.37 27.12 -29.29
C THR A 73 0.06 26.73 -27.85
N ASP A 74 -1.20 26.51 -27.53
CA ASP A 74 -1.62 26.15 -26.17
C ASP A 74 -1.21 24.71 -25.81
N LEU A 75 -1.22 23.79 -26.80
CA LEU A 75 -0.73 22.41 -26.62
C LEU A 75 0.77 22.33 -26.30
N LYS A 76 1.60 23.23 -26.85
CA LYS A 76 3.04 23.27 -26.55
C LYS A 76 3.29 23.71 -25.12
N SER A 77 2.55 24.69 -24.62
CA SER A 77 2.65 25.16 -23.24
C SER A 77 2.21 24.07 -22.25
N LEU A 78 1.15 23.33 -22.60
CA LEU A 78 0.65 22.19 -21.84
C LEU A 78 1.70 21.07 -21.79
N LYS A 79 2.31 20.73 -22.92
CA LYS A 79 3.35 19.70 -23.01
C LYS A 79 4.57 20.01 -22.12
N VAL A 80 5.00 21.27 -22.06
CA VAL A 80 6.12 21.70 -21.21
C VAL A 80 5.75 21.62 -19.72
N LYS A 81 4.52 22.01 -19.35
CA LYS A 81 4.01 21.87 -17.97
C LYS A 81 3.92 20.39 -17.56
N PHE A 82 3.40 19.54 -18.44
CA PHE A 82 3.36 18.08 -18.22
C PHE A 82 4.76 17.49 -18.10
N GLN A 83 5.73 17.89 -18.94
CA GLN A 83 7.12 17.40 -18.81
C GLN A 83 7.77 17.82 -17.49
N LYS A 84 7.60 19.07 -17.06
CA LYS A 84 8.12 19.53 -15.76
C LYS A 84 7.47 18.79 -14.60
N GLN A 85 6.16 18.53 -14.67
CA GLN A 85 5.46 17.77 -13.64
C GLN A 85 5.92 16.30 -13.58
N ILE A 86 6.15 15.67 -14.74
CA ILE A 86 6.68 14.30 -14.82
C ILE A 86 8.12 14.24 -14.29
N GLN A 87 8.96 15.24 -14.58
CA GLN A 87 10.33 15.31 -14.04
C GLN A 87 10.34 15.47 -12.52
N GLY A 88 9.51 16.37 -11.97
CA GLY A 88 9.37 16.54 -10.53
C GLY A 88 8.84 15.29 -9.82
N GLN A 89 7.96 14.53 -10.46
CA GLN A 89 7.50 13.23 -9.95
C GLN A 89 8.60 12.16 -10.02
N GLN A 90 9.43 12.14 -11.06
CA GLN A 90 10.55 11.21 -11.15
C GLN A 90 11.64 11.45 -10.09
N GLU A 91 11.89 12.71 -9.72
CA GLU A 91 12.82 13.04 -8.64
C GLU A 91 12.29 12.60 -7.27
N GLN A 92 10.98 12.72 -7.03
CA GLN A 92 10.33 12.20 -5.83
C GLN A 92 10.38 10.67 -5.76
N ILE A 93 10.16 9.99 -6.89
CA ILE A 93 10.25 8.53 -6.98
C ILE A 93 11.68 8.06 -6.69
N LYS A 94 12.70 8.74 -7.23
CA LYS A 94 14.11 8.42 -6.92
C LYS A 94 14.46 8.64 -5.46
N GLY A 95 13.98 9.73 -4.84
CA GLY A 95 14.17 9.97 -3.42
C GLY A 95 13.51 8.91 -2.54
N GLN A 96 12.30 8.45 -2.92
CA GLN A 96 11.63 7.33 -2.25
C GLN A 96 12.35 6.00 -2.48
N GLU A 97 12.93 5.77 -3.65
CA GLU A 97 13.69 4.57 -3.98
C GLU A 97 15.01 4.50 -3.19
N GLU A 98 15.69 5.63 -2.98
CA GLU A 98 16.85 5.74 -2.08
C GLU A 98 16.48 5.50 -0.61
N GLU A 99 15.34 6.02 -0.16
CA GLU A 99 14.82 5.76 1.20
C GLU A 99 14.48 4.27 1.39
N ILE A 100 13.81 3.65 0.41
CA ILE A 100 13.49 2.22 0.41
C ILE A 100 14.76 1.36 0.41
N ASN A 101 15.78 1.73 -0.37
CA ASN A 101 17.06 1.03 -0.39
C ASN A 101 17.80 1.19 0.96
N GLY A 102 17.79 2.38 1.56
CA GLY A 102 18.35 2.61 2.89
C GLY A 102 17.62 1.85 4.00
N LEU A 103 16.29 1.73 3.91
CA LEU A 103 15.48 0.86 4.77
C LEU A 103 15.80 -0.62 4.54
N GLY A 104 16.01 -1.03 3.29
CA GLY A 104 16.42 -2.38 2.90
C GLY A 104 17.76 -2.79 3.52
N ASP A 105 18.74 -1.89 3.51
CA ASP A 105 20.05 -2.13 4.13
C ASP A 105 19.94 -2.24 5.66
N GLN A 106 19.11 -1.40 6.29
CA GLN A 106 18.85 -1.48 7.73
C GLN A 106 18.15 -2.79 8.12
N VAL A 107 17.18 -3.23 7.32
CA VAL A 107 16.52 -4.53 7.49
C VAL A 107 17.51 -5.66 7.28
N GLY A 108 18.44 -5.55 6.32
CA GLY A 108 19.52 -6.52 6.09
C GLY A 108 20.47 -6.66 7.28
N ILE A 109 20.88 -5.55 7.87
CA ILE A 109 21.74 -5.53 9.08
C ILE A 109 20.99 -6.08 10.28
N LEU A 110 19.74 -5.68 10.50
CA LEU A 110 18.91 -6.22 11.58
C LEU A 110 18.68 -7.73 11.42
N LYS A 111 18.41 -8.20 10.19
CA LYS A 111 18.31 -9.61 9.82
C LYS A 111 19.61 -10.35 10.18
N LEU A 112 20.78 -9.79 9.86
CA LEU A 112 22.08 -10.36 10.22
C LEU A 112 22.31 -10.43 11.73
N VAL A 113 21.94 -9.37 12.47
CA VAL A 113 22.04 -9.33 13.94
C VAL A 113 21.11 -10.37 14.58
N VAL A 114 19.87 -10.50 14.08
CA VAL A 114 18.90 -11.51 14.52
C VAL A 114 19.38 -12.94 14.18
N ARG A 115 20.11 -13.14 13.06
CA ARG A 115 20.82 -14.40 12.74
C ARG A 115 22.03 -14.66 13.64
N GLY A 116 22.73 -13.62 14.07
CA GLY A 116 23.88 -13.73 14.96
C GLY A 116 23.48 -14.03 16.41
N LEU A 117 22.29 -13.62 16.82
CA LEU A 117 21.80 -13.76 18.19
C LEU A 117 21.34 -15.20 18.51
N VAL A 118 20.79 -15.93 17.54
CA VAL A 118 20.36 -17.33 17.72
C VAL A 118 21.13 -18.20 16.76
N THR A 119 21.92 -19.13 17.29
CA THR A 119 22.68 -20.07 16.46
C THR A 119 21.76 -21.07 15.76
N ARG A 120 22.28 -21.78 14.75
CA ARG A 120 21.52 -22.84 14.07
C ARG A 120 21.03 -23.94 15.03
N HIS A 121 21.82 -24.24 16.06
CA HIS A 121 21.48 -25.25 17.05
C HIS A 121 20.34 -24.77 17.97
N MET A 122 20.43 -23.54 18.46
CA MET A 122 19.35 -22.90 19.21
C MET A 122 18.05 -22.82 18.41
N LEU A 123 18.13 -22.46 17.13
CA LEU A 123 16.97 -22.46 16.22
C LEU A 123 16.38 -23.87 16.08
N SER A 124 17.22 -24.90 16.02
CA SER A 124 16.77 -26.30 16.01
C SER A 124 15.99 -26.63 17.29
N HIS A 125 16.53 -26.28 18.45
CA HIS A 125 15.85 -26.45 19.74
C HIS A 125 14.52 -25.70 19.80
N LEU A 126 14.46 -24.46 19.30
CA LEU A 126 13.24 -23.68 19.26
C LEU A 126 12.16 -24.31 18.36
N ASN A 127 12.55 -24.85 17.19
CA ASN A 127 11.63 -25.59 16.31
C ASN A 127 11.08 -26.86 16.96
N LYS A 128 11.92 -27.58 17.72
CA LYS A 128 11.52 -28.78 18.49
C LYS A 128 10.51 -28.43 19.58
N ILE A 129 10.78 -27.39 20.37
CA ILE A 129 9.88 -26.92 21.43
C ILE A 129 8.55 -26.42 20.83
N ALA A 130 8.59 -25.73 19.70
CA ALA A 130 7.41 -25.30 18.94
C ALA A 130 6.59 -26.47 18.37
N GLY A 131 7.10 -27.70 18.40
CA GLY A 131 6.44 -28.88 17.82
C GLY A 131 6.52 -28.95 16.29
N LEU A 132 7.45 -28.21 15.67
CA LEU A 132 7.72 -28.27 14.23
C LEU A 132 8.66 -29.42 13.86
N GLN A 133 9.34 -30.00 14.86
CA GLN A 133 10.24 -31.14 14.74
C GLN A 133 10.07 -32.08 15.93
N ASP A 134 10.63 -33.28 15.82
CA ASP A 134 10.73 -34.22 16.94
C ASP A 134 11.53 -33.62 18.10
N ASP A 135 10.91 -33.57 19.28
CA ASP A 135 11.42 -32.92 20.48
C ASP A 135 12.34 -33.80 21.34
N TYR A 136 12.60 -35.04 20.92
CA TYR A 136 13.64 -35.87 21.51
C TYR A 136 15.03 -35.30 21.24
N VAL A 137 15.82 -35.18 22.31
CA VAL A 137 17.22 -34.74 22.27
C VAL A 137 18.06 -35.52 23.28
N ARG A 138 19.37 -35.58 23.00
CA ARG A 138 20.36 -36.03 23.97
C ARG A 138 20.84 -34.84 24.79
N PHE A 139 20.90 -35.02 26.11
CA PHE A 139 21.49 -34.07 27.03
C PHE A 139 22.98 -33.93 26.75
N GLU A 140 23.37 -32.70 26.44
CA GLU A 140 24.75 -32.27 26.29
C GLU A 140 24.85 -30.89 26.93
N TRP A 141 26.00 -30.56 27.55
CA TRP A 141 26.18 -29.26 28.19
C TRP A 141 26.10 -28.10 27.20
N SER A 142 26.52 -28.29 25.96
CA SER A 142 26.35 -27.29 24.90
C SER A 142 24.88 -27.01 24.62
N MET A 143 24.06 -28.05 24.53
CA MET A 143 22.61 -27.93 24.34
C MET A 143 21.96 -27.21 25.53
N TYR A 144 22.35 -27.57 26.76
CA TYR A 144 21.83 -26.91 27.95
C TYR A 144 22.15 -25.40 27.98
N ASN A 145 23.38 -25.01 27.64
CA ASN A 145 23.78 -23.60 27.55
C ASN A 145 23.00 -22.85 26.44
N GLU A 146 22.73 -23.52 25.33
CA GLU A 146 21.91 -22.97 24.24
C GLU A 146 20.46 -22.72 24.70
N LEU A 147 19.89 -23.63 25.50
CA LEU A 147 18.57 -23.42 26.09
C LEU A 147 18.57 -22.31 27.15
N GLU A 148 19.62 -22.17 27.97
CA GLU A 148 19.77 -21.01 28.87
C GLU A 148 19.83 -19.70 28.09
N HIS A 149 20.46 -19.68 26.92
CA HIS A 149 20.48 -18.48 26.08
C HIS A 149 19.09 -18.18 25.49
N LEU A 150 18.33 -19.19 25.08
CA LEU A 150 16.93 -19.01 24.65
C LEU A 150 16.03 -18.49 25.77
N ASP A 151 16.21 -18.99 26.99
CA ASP A 151 15.48 -18.56 28.18
C ASP A 151 15.81 -17.10 28.53
N ALA A 152 17.09 -16.72 28.48
CA ALA A 152 17.53 -15.34 28.70
C ALA A 152 17.00 -14.33 27.66
N MET A 153 16.55 -14.82 26.49
CA MET A 153 15.90 -14.01 25.46
C MET A 153 14.37 -14.02 25.55
N ASP A 154 13.80 -14.63 26.59
CA ASP A 154 12.36 -14.86 26.75
C ASP A 154 11.75 -15.63 25.56
N TYR A 155 12.50 -16.49 24.87
CA TYR A 155 11.99 -17.31 23.75
C TYR A 155 11.38 -18.63 24.20
N VAL A 156 11.76 -19.08 25.38
CA VAL A 156 11.22 -20.28 26.03
C VAL A 156 10.87 -19.95 27.47
N ALA A 157 9.98 -20.74 28.06
CA ALA A 157 9.57 -20.62 29.45
C ALA A 157 9.45 -22.01 30.10
N PRO A 158 9.52 -22.11 31.44
CA PRO A 158 9.31 -23.37 32.14
C PRO A 158 7.93 -23.97 31.84
N HIS A 159 7.89 -25.26 31.51
CA HIS A 159 6.65 -26.01 31.33
C HIS A 159 6.05 -26.42 32.68
N ASN A 160 4.88 -25.90 33.02
CA ASN A 160 4.14 -26.26 34.25
C ASN A 160 4.97 -26.15 35.55
N GLY A 161 5.89 -25.19 35.62
CA GLY A 161 6.78 -24.99 36.77
C GLY A 161 8.02 -25.90 36.79
N THR A 162 8.13 -26.80 35.82
CA THR A 162 9.32 -27.58 35.51
C THR A 162 10.11 -26.81 34.45
N GLY A 163 11.40 -26.53 34.69
CA GLY A 163 12.22 -25.72 33.78
C GLY A 163 13.63 -26.28 33.61
N LEU A 164 14.56 -25.45 33.14
CA LEU A 164 15.96 -25.85 32.94
C LEU A 164 16.60 -26.45 34.19
N GLN A 165 16.30 -25.91 35.37
CA GLN A 165 16.82 -26.45 36.62
C GLN A 165 16.35 -27.88 36.89
N ALA A 166 15.08 -28.20 36.61
CA ALA A 166 14.55 -29.55 36.74
C ALA A 166 15.18 -30.49 35.69
N MET A 167 15.30 -30.03 34.44
CA MET A 167 15.99 -30.76 33.37
C MET A 167 17.42 -31.14 33.77
N ARG A 168 18.16 -30.18 34.36
CA ARG A 168 19.52 -30.41 34.84
C ARG A 168 19.56 -31.43 35.99
N ASN A 169 18.61 -31.39 36.91
CA ASN A 169 18.57 -32.32 38.03
C ASN A 169 18.26 -33.75 37.56
N ASP A 170 17.35 -33.90 36.60
CA ASP A 170 16.91 -35.20 36.09
C ASP A 170 17.92 -35.81 35.09
N HIS A 171 18.51 -34.97 34.23
CA HIS A 171 19.28 -35.41 33.06
C HIS A 171 20.70 -34.83 32.98
N GLY A 172 21.22 -34.20 34.03
CA GLY A 172 22.53 -33.49 34.06
C GLY A 172 23.80 -34.33 33.82
N HIS A 173 23.65 -35.50 33.21
CA HIS A 173 24.69 -36.42 32.80
C HIS A 173 24.70 -36.49 31.26
N PRO A 174 25.84 -36.23 30.60
CA PRO A 174 25.92 -36.29 29.15
C PRO A 174 25.47 -37.64 28.60
N GLY A 175 24.73 -37.62 27.48
CA GLY A 175 24.26 -38.83 26.83
C GLY A 175 22.83 -39.25 27.20
N SER A 176 22.25 -38.72 28.27
CA SER A 176 20.86 -38.99 28.65
C SER A 176 19.89 -38.50 27.59
N GLU A 177 18.86 -39.27 27.26
CA GLU A 177 17.80 -38.83 26.36
C GLU A 177 16.68 -38.15 27.16
N LEU A 178 16.06 -37.12 26.58
CA LEU A 178 14.92 -36.39 27.15
C LEU A 178 14.07 -35.75 26.05
N ARG A 179 12.86 -35.33 26.40
CA ARG A 179 11.98 -34.54 25.52
C ARG A 179 11.96 -33.09 25.98
N LEU A 180 12.27 -32.17 25.08
CA LEU A 180 12.37 -30.75 25.43
C LEU A 180 11.04 -30.19 25.97
N LYS A 181 9.91 -30.63 25.43
CA LYS A 181 8.59 -30.11 25.78
C LYS A 181 8.08 -30.56 27.15
N ASP A 182 8.74 -31.55 27.77
CA ASP A 182 8.42 -31.94 29.14
C ASP A 182 8.95 -30.89 30.15
N TYR A 183 9.88 -30.03 29.72
CA TYR A 183 10.56 -29.02 30.54
C TYR A 183 10.35 -27.58 30.07
N LEU A 184 10.05 -27.36 28.79
CA LEU A 184 9.99 -26.02 28.22
C LEU A 184 8.78 -25.85 27.30
N ASP A 185 8.13 -24.70 27.44
CA ASP A 185 7.15 -24.18 26.50
C ASP A 185 7.76 -23.05 25.66
N ILE A 186 7.31 -22.92 24.41
CA ILE A 186 7.67 -21.75 23.59
C ILE A 186 6.84 -20.54 24.01
N THR A 187 7.47 -19.38 24.09
CA THR A 187 6.78 -18.12 24.39
C THR A 187 6.19 -17.48 23.13
N PRO A 188 5.30 -16.47 23.27
CA PRO A 188 4.87 -15.66 22.14
C PRO A 188 6.03 -14.99 21.38
N GLU A 189 7.08 -14.56 22.10
CA GLU A 189 8.28 -13.95 21.54
C GLU A 189 9.08 -14.94 20.70
N GLY A 190 9.27 -16.18 21.20
CA GLY A 190 9.90 -17.26 20.44
C GLY A 190 9.13 -17.62 19.17
N LEU A 191 7.80 -17.61 19.21
CA LEU A 191 6.96 -17.83 18.02
C LEU A 191 7.12 -16.72 16.98
N LYS A 192 7.13 -15.44 17.40
CA LYS A 192 7.39 -14.30 16.50
C LYS A 192 8.76 -14.42 15.86
N TYR A 193 9.77 -14.85 16.61
CA TYR A 193 11.11 -15.07 16.09
C TYR A 193 11.13 -16.14 14.99
N LEU A 194 10.47 -17.29 15.21
CA LEU A 194 10.39 -18.36 14.21
C LEU A 194 9.68 -17.92 12.93
N ASP A 195 8.59 -17.14 13.05
CA ASP A 195 7.87 -16.62 11.88
C ASP A 195 8.73 -15.64 11.08
N ALA A 196 9.38 -14.68 11.76
CA ALA A 196 10.32 -13.75 11.14
C ALA A 196 11.46 -14.49 10.43
N TRP A 197 11.99 -15.56 11.05
CA TRP A 197 13.01 -16.41 10.43
C TRP A 197 12.52 -17.13 9.18
N GLY A 198 11.30 -17.68 9.24
CA GLY A 198 10.66 -18.38 8.13
C GLY A 198 10.49 -17.48 6.91
N GLN A 199 10.02 -16.25 7.09
CA GLN A 199 9.90 -15.24 6.03
C GLN A 199 11.27 -14.90 5.43
N VAL A 200 12.25 -14.70 6.31
CA VAL A 200 13.65 -14.40 5.96
C VAL A 200 14.34 -15.52 5.16
N SER A 201 13.93 -16.78 5.33
CA SER A 201 14.53 -17.95 4.67
C SER A 201 13.95 -18.31 3.30
N LYS A 202 12.82 -17.70 2.92
CA LYS A 202 12.12 -17.96 1.65
C LYS A 202 12.57 -17.04 0.50
N GLU A 203 13.38 -16.03 0.80
CA GLU A 203 14.07 -15.16 -0.16
C GLU A 203 15.47 -15.72 -0.50
#